data_AF-C4RGW0-F1
#
_entry.id   AF-C4RGW0-F1
#
_cell.length_a   1.000
_cell.length_b   1.000
_cell.length_c   1.000
_cell.angle_alpha   90.00
_cell.angle_beta   90.00
_cell.angle_gamma   90.00
#
_symmetry.space_group_name_H-M   'P 1'
#
loop_
_entity.id
_entity.type
_entity.pdbx_description
1 polymer ?
#
loop_
_entity_poly.entity_id
_entity_poly.type
_entity_poly.pdbx_seq_one_letter_code
_entity_poly.pdbx_strand_id
1 'polypeptide(L)'
;PSWAATKTVDNVSGSRWCVEECRLRERTVESQRPVEETARAYERALIEDGWQPWKVTRCPEQPAKGDYTCWRRDELTLDLWVREPTCVPPPVDGEPAPTVLATPPAAQECTGSLVSVKVRNAIDDERTRPQPSTDPSLTGEDPFPTLSEDPLGEPTPSPS
;
A
#
# COMPACT_ATOMS: atom_id res chain seq x y z
N PRO A 1 21.23 -12.55 3.70
CA PRO A 1 22.04 -12.74 4.93
C PRO A 1 21.17 -13.20 6.10
N SER A 2 21.71 -13.94 7.07
CA SER A 2 20.91 -14.47 8.21
C SER A 2 20.34 -13.36 9.11
N TRP A 3 21.04 -12.23 9.25
CA TRP A 3 20.56 -11.07 10.01
C TRP A 3 19.33 -10.39 9.38
N ALA A 4 19.12 -10.56 8.08
CA ALA A 4 18.05 -9.92 7.31
C ALA A 4 16.75 -10.72 7.32
N ALA A 5 16.79 -11.95 7.87
CA ALA A 5 15.67 -12.87 7.91
C ALA A 5 15.65 -13.69 9.20
N THR A 6 15.43 -13.02 10.34
CA THR A 6 15.44 -13.69 11.65
C THR A 6 14.15 -14.45 11.94
N LYS A 7 13.02 -13.89 11.52
CA LYS A 7 11.70 -14.49 11.72
C LYS A 7 10.86 -14.23 10.49
N THR A 8 10.24 -15.28 9.97
CA THR A 8 9.48 -15.24 8.71
C THR A 8 8.06 -15.71 8.95
N VAL A 9 7.10 -14.98 8.41
CA VAL A 9 5.68 -15.34 8.38
C VAL A 9 5.22 -15.27 6.94
N ASP A 10 4.77 -16.41 6.41
CA ASP A 10 4.26 -16.53 5.05
C ASP A 10 2.73 -16.62 5.07
N ASN A 11 2.08 -15.93 4.13
CA ASN A 11 0.64 -16.00 3.89
C ASN A 11 0.39 -16.16 2.39
N VAL A 12 -0.62 -16.96 2.03
CA VAL A 12 -1.05 -17.17 0.66
C VAL A 12 -2.55 -17.07 0.59
N SER A 13 -3.05 -16.18 -0.27
CA SER A 13 -4.47 -16.00 -0.56
C SER A 13 -4.74 -16.12 -2.07
N GLY A 14 -6.02 -16.14 -2.46
CA GLY A 14 -6.45 -16.23 -3.86
C GLY A 14 -6.23 -17.61 -4.50
N SER A 15 -6.49 -17.69 -5.81
CA SER A 15 -6.48 -18.93 -6.59
C SER A 15 -5.26 -19.04 -7.50
N ARG A 16 -4.66 -20.24 -7.57
CA ARG A 16 -3.58 -20.54 -8.53
C ARG A 16 -4.05 -20.41 -9.99
N TRP A 17 -5.34 -20.63 -10.22
CA TRP A 17 -5.96 -20.55 -11.53
C TRP A 17 -6.61 -19.19 -11.80
N CYS A 18 -6.46 -18.23 -10.89
CA CYS A 18 -7.10 -16.92 -10.99
C CYS A 18 -8.62 -16.99 -11.16
N VAL A 19 -9.26 -17.92 -10.43
CA VAL A 19 -10.72 -17.92 -10.28
C VAL A 19 -11.06 -16.83 -9.28
N GLU A 20 -11.76 -15.79 -9.75
CA GLU A 20 -12.10 -14.55 -9.03
C GLU A 20 -10.89 -13.68 -8.67
N GLU A 21 -9.96 -14.20 -7.87
CA GLU A 21 -8.73 -13.52 -7.45
C GLU A 21 -7.51 -14.39 -7.77
N CYS A 22 -6.47 -13.79 -8.35
CA CYS A 22 -5.20 -14.50 -8.55
C CYS A 22 -4.48 -14.75 -7.22
N ARG A 23 -3.63 -15.79 -7.21
CA ARG A 23 -2.81 -16.11 -6.05
C ARG A 23 -1.90 -14.93 -5.68
N LEU A 24 -2.08 -14.43 -4.47
CA LEU A 24 -1.18 -13.50 -3.81
C LEU A 24 -0.33 -14.26 -2.79
N ARG A 25 0.98 -14.03 -2.81
CA ARG A 25 1.91 -14.55 -1.79
C ARG A 25 2.48 -13.39 -1.02
N GLU A 26 2.33 -13.42 0.28
CA GLU A 26 2.85 -12.41 1.17
C GLU A 26 3.85 -13.05 2.12
N ARG A 27 4.94 -12.34 2.37
CA ARG A 27 5.95 -12.73 3.34
C ARG A 27 6.30 -11.52 4.17
N THR A 28 6.22 -11.67 5.48
CA THR A 28 6.73 -10.69 6.43
C THR A 28 7.96 -11.25 7.12
N VAL A 29 9.00 -10.42 7.22
CA VAL A 29 10.30 -10.84 7.76
C VAL A 29 10.82 -9.79 8.74
N GLU A 30 11.26 -10.22 9.92
CA GLU A 30 12.01 -9.38 10.84
C GLU A 30 13.51 -9.36 10.46
N SER A 31 14.13 -8.19 10.53
CA SER A 31 15.56 -7.96 10.31
C SER A 31 16.17 -7.28 11.51
N GLN A 32 17.40 -7.66 11.87
CA GLN A 32 18.14 -7.05 12.99
C GLN A 32 18.71 -5.68 12.65
N ARG A 33 18.73 -5.30 11.37
CA ARG A 33 19.40 -4.07 10.89
C ARG A 33 18.39 -2.96 10.57
N PRO A 34 18.83 -1.69 10.55
CA PRO A 34 17.98 -0.57 10.16
C PRO A 34 17.40 -0.73 8.75
N VAL A 35 16.39 0.09 8.45
CA VAL A 35 15.65 0.08 7.19
C VAL A 35 16.58 0.16 5.98
N GLU A 36 17.49 1.13 5.94
CA GLU A 36 18.36 1.36 4.78
C GLU A 36 19.31 0.19 4.48
N GLU A 37 19.96 -0.38 5.51
CA GLU A 37 20.85 -1.54 5.34
C GLU A 37 20.07 -2.77 4.88
N THR A 38 18.88 -2.96 5.43
CA THR A 38 17.99 -4.08 5.10
C THR A 38 17.45 -3.94 3.68
N ALA A 39 16.97 -2.77 3.28
CA ALA A 39 16.49 -2.48 1.93
C ALA A 39 17.57 -2.81 0.90
N ARG A 40 18.78 -2.27 1.04
CA ARG A 40 19.91 -2.55 0.14
C ARG A 40 20.23 -4.06 0.03
N ALA A 41 20.13 -4.80 1.14
CA ALA A 41 20.36 -6.24 1.12
C ALA A 41 19.28 -7.00 0.35
N TYR A 42 18.00 -6.64 0.51
CA TYR A 42 16.89 -7.26 -0.23
C TYR A 42 16.89 -6.88 -1.70
N GLU A 43 17.12 -5.60 -2.03
CA GLU A 43 17.18 -5.15 -3.44
C GLU A 43 18.29 -5.84 -4.22
N ARG A 44 19.47 -5.98 -3.63
CA ARG A 44 20.57 -6.74 -4.24
C ARG A 44 20.18 -8.20 -4.46
N ALA A 45 19.57 -8.85 -3.46
CA ALA A 45 19.13 -10.24 -3.60
C ALA A 45 18.07 -10.39 -4.71
N LEU A 46 17.15 -9.43 -4.85
CA LEU A 46 16.18 -9.41 -5.93
C LEU A 46 16.85 -9.30 -7.30
N ILE A 47 17.84 -8.41 -7.45
CA ILE A 47 18.61 -8.27 -8.69
C ILE A 47 19.37 -9.57 -9.03
N GLU A 48 20.03 -10.19 -8.04
CA GLU A 48 20.74 -11.46 -8.21
C GLU A 48 19.79 -12.59 -8.63
N ASP A 49 18.55 -12.58 -8.13
CA ASP A 49 17.47 -13.51 -8.50
C ASP A 49 16.74 -13.13 -9.82
N GLY A 50 17.26 -12.14 -10.56
CA GLY A 50 16.76 -11.75 -11.88
C GLY A 50 15.52 -10.86 -11.88
N TRP A 51 15.14 -10.29 -10.73
CA TRP A 51 14.12 -9.25 -10.68
C TRP A 51 14.66 -7.92 -11.19
N GLN A 52 13.82 -7.18 -11.90
CA GLN A 52 14.15 -5.87 -12.44
C GLN A 52 13.37 -4.78 -11.69
N PRO A 53 14.02 -3.66 -11.32
CA PRO A 53 13.32 -2.50 -10.77
C PRO A 53 12.25 -2.03 -11.74
N TRP A 54 11.02 -1.87 -11.26
CA TRP A 54 9.88 -1.51 -12.07
C TRP A 54 9.37 -0.11 -11.70
N LYS A 55 9.78 0.89 -12.51
CA LYS A 55 9.29 2.26 -12.38
C LYS A 55 7.90 2.38 -13.00
N VAL A 56 6.87 2.38 -12.17
CA VAL A 56 5.48 2.56 -12.57
C VAL A 56 4.83 3.68 -11.77
N THR A 57 3.98 4.48 -12.40
CA THR A 57 3.35 5.67 -11.81
C THR A 57 2.58 5.38 -10.51
N ARG A 58 2.07 4.15 -10.37
CA ARG A 58 1.35 3.67 -9.19
C ARG A 58 2.17 2.71 -8.34
N CYS A 59 3.50 2.79 -8.37
CA CYS A 59 4.31 2.15 -7.34
C CYS A 59 4.09 2.97 -6.05
N PRO A 60 3.34 2.46 -5.07
CA PRO A 60 2.83 3.31 -4.00
C PRO A 60 3.98 3.81 -3.13
N GLU A 61 4.06 5.13 -2.97
CA GLU A 61 4.74 5.72 -1.82
C GLU A 61 3.83 5.46 -0.62
N GLN A 62 4.23 4.55 0.28
CA GLN A 62 3.43 4.23 1.46
C GLN A 62 3.38 5.44 2.41
N PRO A 63 2.25 5.71 3.07
CA PRO A 63 2.14 6.83 4.01
C PRO A 63 3.03 6.67 5.25
N ALA A 64 3.41 5.43 5.58
CA ALA A 64 4.31 5.14 6.67
C ALA A 64 5.77 5.15 6.21
N LYS A 65 6.64 5.77 7.01
CA LYS A 65 8.09 5.87 6.75
C LYS A 65 8.70 4.50 6.48
N GLY A 66 9.47 4.41 5.40
CA GLY A 66 10.17 3.21 4.97
C GLY A 66 10.60 3.28 3.51
N ASP A 67 11.36 2.28 3.07
CA ASP A 67 11.75 2.10 1.67
C ASP A 67 10.75 1.17 0.98
N TYR A 68 10.04 1.70 -0.02
CA TYR A 68 9.10 0.93 -0.83
C TYR A 68 9.57 0.88 -2.28
N THR A 69 9.73 -0.33 -2.82
CA THR A 69 10.15 -0.53 -4.20
C THR A 69 9.31 -1.58 -4.92
N CYS A 70 9.10 -1.37 -6.21
CA CYS A 70 8.36 -2.28 -7.09
C CYS A 70 9.32 -2.99 -8.04
N TRP A 71 9.02 -4.26 -8.29
CA TRP A 71 9.88 -5.16 -9.05
C TRP A 71 9.04 -6.00 -10.00
N ARG A 72 9.67 -6.42 -11.10
CA ARG A 72 9.05 -7.31 -12.08
C ARG A 72 10.01 -8.41 -12.50
N ARG A 73 9.49 -9.61 -12.70
CA ARG A 73 10.20 -10.74 -13.31
C ARG A 73 9.21 -11.60 -14.06
N ASP A 74 9.39 -11.73 -15.37
CA ASP A 74 8.50 -12.47 -16.26
C ASP A 74 7.01 -12.07 -16.08
N GLU A 75 6.18 -13.04 -15.68
CA GLU A 75 4.75 -12.91 -15.41
C GLU A 75 4.42 -12.43 -13.99
N LEU A 76 5.42 -12.08 -13.18
CA LEU A 76 5.23 -11.71 -11.77
C LEU A 76 5.58 -10.24 -11.51
N THR A 77 4.81 -9.64 -10.60
CA THR A 77 5.16 -8.37 -9.97
C THR A 77 5.39 -8.59 -8.48
N LEU A 78 6.31 -7.81 -7.92
CA LEU A 78 6.68 -7.87 -6.51
C LEU A 78 6.71 -6.47 -5.92
N ASP A 79 6.10 -6.35 -4.76
CA ASP A 79 6.18 -5.18 -3.90
C ASP A 79 7.10 -5.50 -2.72
N LEU A 80 8.15 -4.71 -2.55
CA LEU A 80 9.06 -4.77 -1.42
C LEU A 80 8.82 -3.53 -0.56
N TRP A 81 8.55 -3.73 0.72
CA TRP A 81 8.44 -2.64 1.69
C TRP A 81 9.27 -2.94 2.93
N VAL A 82 10.28 -2.13 3.18
CA VAL A 82 11.12 -2.20 4.38
C VAL A 82 10.78 -0.99 5.25
N ARG A 83 10.40 -1.23 6.50
CA ARG A 83 9.97 -0.17 7.42
C ARG A 83 10.47 -0.41 8.83
N GLU A 84 10.32 0.60 9.67
CA GLU A 84 10.49 0.43 11.11
C GLU A 84 9.40 -0.52 11.65
N PRO A 85 9.74 -1.42 12.58
CA PRO A 85 8.76 -2.27 13.25
C PRO A 85 7.75 -1.43 14.05
N THR A 86 6.46 -1.81 14.02
CA THR A 86 5.42 -1.16 14.82
C THR A 86 5.49 -1.65 16.26
N CYS A 87 6.21 -0.95 17.13
CA CYS A 87 6.08 -1.17 18.58
C CYS A 87 4.83 -0.47 19.07
N VAL A 88 3.84 -1.22 19.54
CA VAL A 88 2.82 -0.65 20.41
C VAL A 88 3.46 -0.58 21.80
N PRO A 89 3.66 0.61 22.40
CA PRO A 89 4.10 0.66 23.79
C PRO A 89 3.05 -0.06 24.65
N PRO A 90 3.46 -0.80 25.70
CA PRO A 90 2.51 -1.42 26.60
C PRO A 90 1.59 -0.33 27.15
N PRO A 91 0.31 -0.65 27.42
CA PRO A 91 -0.60 0.31 28.03
C PRO A 91 0.05 0.88 29.29
N VAL A 92 0.11 2.21 29.38
CA VAL A 92 0.52 2.91 30.59
C VAL A 92 -0.45 2.53 31.71
N ASP A 93 0.07 2.22 32.91
CA ASP A 93 -0.74 1.81 34.06
C ASP A 93 -1.94 2.76 34.27
N GLY A 94 -3.16 2.26 34.05
CA GLY A 94 -4.40 2.95 34.42
C GLY A 94 -5.56 2.91 33.41
N GLU A 95 -5.34 2.61 32.13
CA GLU A 95 -6.41 2.54 31.12
C GLU A 95 -6.76 1.06 30.81
N PRO A 96 -8.05 0.64 30.74
CA PRO A 96 -8.38 -0.76 30.50
C PRO A 96 -7.92 -1.22 29.12
N ALA A 97 -7.08 -2.24 29.06
CA ALA A 97 -6.72 -2.88 27.79
C ALA A 97 -7.97 -3.50 27.13
N PRO A 98 -8.21 -3.32 25.82
CA PRO A 98 -9.22 -4.10 25.12
C PRO A 98 -8.83 -5.58 25.20
N THR A 99 -9.76 -6.40 25.71
CA THR A 99 -9.55 -7.81 26.04
C THR A 99 -8.99 -8.61 24.86
N VAL A 100 -7.70 -8.92 24.91
CA VAL A 100 -7.11 -10.01 24.12
C VAL A 100 -6.22 -10.83 25.05
N LEU A 101 -6.57 -12.09 25.22
CA LEU A 101 -5.79 -13.08 25.96
C LEU A 101 -4.47 -13.35 25.23
N ALA A 102 -3.40 -12.70 25.65
CA ALA A 102 -2.02 -13.18 25.64
C ALA A 102 -1.17 -12.13 26.35
N THR A 103 -0.30 -12.57 27.25
CA THR A 103 0.68 -11.73 27.97
C THR A 103 1.31 -10.72 27.01
N PRO A 104 1.21 -9.40 27.27
CA PRO A 104 1.88 -8.44 26.41
C PRO A 104 3.39 -8.66 26.54
N PRO A 105 4.13 -8.83 25.42
CA PRO A 105 5.58 -8.75 25.50
C PRO A 105 5.93 -7.35 26.03
N ALA A 106 6.97 -7.27 26.86
CA ALA A 106 7.50 -5.99 27.33
C ALA A 106 7.69 -5.02 26.16
N ALA A 107 7.58 -3.71 26.40
CA ALA A 107 8.10 -2.70 25.47
C ALA A 107 9.60 -2.94 25.30
N GLN A 108 9.95 -3.83 24.38
CA GLN A 108 11.28 -3.85 23.81
C GLN A 108 11.32 -2.67 22.83
N GLU A 109 12.38 -1.86 22.90
CA GLU A 109 12.79 -1.08 21.73
C GLU A 109 12.83 -2.05 20.55
N CYS A 110 11.89 -1.95 19.61
CA CYS A 110 11.94 -2.79 18.43
C CYS A 110 13.07 -2.26 17.56
N THR A 111 14.25 -2.80 17.82
CA THR A 111 15.43 -2.54 17.01
C THR A 111 15.31 -3.29 15.69
N GLY A 112 15.94 -2.75 14.65
CA GLY A 112 15.96 -3.36 13.33
C GLY A 112 14.86 -2.86 12.40
N SER A 113 14.36 -3.73 11.54
CA SER A 113 13.37 -3.39 10.51
C SER A 113 12.43 -4.56 10.21
N LEU A 114 11.26 -4.23 9.66
CA LEU A 114 10.26 -5.17 9.22
C LEU A 114 10.15 -5.10 7.69
N VAL A 115 10.32 -6.24 7.04
CA VAL A 115 10.22 -6.40 5.60
C VAL A 115 8.89 -7.03 5.26
N SER A 116 8.19 -6.48 4.28
CA SER A 116 6.99 -7.04 3.70
C SER A 116 7.20 -7.22 2.21
N VAL A 117 7.07 -8.45 1.75
CA VAL A 117 7.18 -8.84 0.35
C VAL A 117 5.82 -9.33 -0.10
N LYS A 118 5.29 -8.76 -1.18
CA LYS A 118 4.07 -9.26 -1.82
C LYS A 118 4.36 -9.62 -3.26
N VAL A 119 4.01 -10.83 -3.67
CA VAL A 119 4.22 -11.33 -5.03
C VAL A 119 2.89 -11.78 -5.62
N ARG A 120 2.60 -11.31 -6.83
CA ARG A 120 1.37 -11.63 -7.57
C ARG A 120 1.67 -11.83 -9.05
N ASN A 121 0.69 -12.39 -9.78
CA ASN A 121 0.78 -12.42 -11.23
C ASN A 121 0.53 -11.01 -11.80
N ALA A 122 1.31 -10.62 -12.80
CA ALA A 122 1.20 -9.33 -13.46
C ALA A 122 -0.20 -9.09 -14.02
N ILE A 123 -0.93 -10.13 -14.48
CA ILE A 123 -2.30 -9.96 -15.01
C ILE A 123 -3.29 -9.42 -13.97
N ASP A 124 -3.02 -9.67 -12.69
CA ASP A 124 -3.83 -9.23 -11.54
C ASP A 124 -3.35 -7.89 -10.98
N ASP A 125 -2.23 -7.39 -11.49
CA ASP A 125 -1.68 -6.12 -11.08
C ASP A 125 -2.35 -4.99 -11.87
N GLU A 126 -3.25 -4.24 -11.24
CA GLU A 126 -3.91 -3.08 -11.84
C GLU A 126 -2.93 -2.06 -12.45
N ARG A 127 -1.66 -2.05 -12.02
CA ARG A 127 -0.63 -1.16 -12.55
C ARG A 127 -0.15 -1.58 -13.94
N THR A 128 -0.37 -2.82 -14.37
CA THR A 128 -0.07 -3.27 -15.73
C THR A 128 -1.24 -3.13 -16.68
N ARG A 129 -2.45 -2.83 -16.19
CA ARG A 129 -3.62 -2.64 -17.04
C ARG A 129 -3.50 -1.34 -17.84
N PRO A 130 -4.03 -1.29 -19.07
CA PRO A 130 -4.12 -0.05 -19.83
C PRO A 130 -4.82 1.03 -19.00
N GLN A 131 -4.20 2.21 -18.90
CA GLN A 131 -4.88 3.35 -18.31
C GLN A 131 -5.99 3.79 -19.28
N PRO A 132 -7.21 4.11 -18.79
CA PRO A 132 -8.19 4.75 -19.63
C PRO A 132 -7.63 6.11 -20.09
N SER A 133 -7.38 6.26 -21.38
CA SER A 133 -7.07 7.56 -21.97
C SER A 133 -8.39 8.22 -22.38
N THR A 134 -8.88 9.14 -21.56
CA THR A 134 -9.88 10.10 -22.02
C THR A 134 -9.15 11.21 -22.76
N ASP A 135 -9.46 11.40 -24.04
CA ASP A 135 -9.03 12.57 -24.78
C ASP A 135 -9.76 13.79 -24.20
N PRO A 136 -9.05 14.77 -23.61
CA PRO A 136 -9.68 15.94 -23.00
C PRO A 136 -10.48 16.77 -24.01
N SER A 137 -10.22 16.63 -25.32
CA SER A 137 -11.00 17.27 -26.37
C SER A 137 -12.39 16.64 -26.60
N LEU A 138 -12.65 15.46 -26.03
CA LEU A 138 -13.95 14.77 -26.08
C LEU A 138 -14.81 15.00 -24.83
N THR A 139 -14.27 15.68 -23.81
CA THR A 139 -15.07 16.24 -22.71
C THR A 139 -15.66 17.55 -23.22
N GLY A 140 -16.97 17.55 -23.55
CA GLY A 140 -17.67 18.78 -23.91
C GLY A 140 -17.59 19.82 -22.79
N GLU A 141 -17.53 21.10 -23.16
CA GLU A 141 -17.56 22.21 -22.21
C GLU A 141 -18.82 22.12 -21.31
N ASP A 142 -18.62 22.20 -20.00
CA ASP A 142 -19.70 22.31 -19.03
C ASP A 142 -20.41 23.65 -19.29
N PRO A 143 -21.67 23.67 -19.76
CA PRO A 143 -22.36 24.91 -20.04
C PRO A 143 -22.51 25.68 -18.73
N PHE A 144 -22.02 26.92 -18.71
CA PHE A 144 -22.23 27.81 -17.57
C PHE A 144 -23.73 27.83 -17.21
N PRO A 145 -24.11 27.65 -15.93
CA PRO A 145 -25.49 27.75 -15.53
C PRO A 145 -25.93 29.19 -15.79
N THR A 146 -26.66 29.42 -16.88
CA THR A 146 -27.42 30.64 -17.05
C THR A 146 -28.57 30.58 -16.05
N LEU A 147 -28.34 31.10 -14.85
CA LEU A 147 -29.43 31.47 -13.94
C LEU A 147 -30.18 32.61 -14.62
N SER A 148 -31.12 32.27 -15.49
CA SER A 148 -32.13 33.22 -15.95
C SER A 148 -32.93 33.65 -14.72
N GLU A 149 -32.98 34.96 -14.49
CA GLU A 149 -33.66 35.58 -13.36
C GLU A 149 -35.08 35.01 -13.19
N ASP A 150 -35.40 34.64 -11.95
CA ASP A 150 -36.70 34.11 -11.54
C ASP A 150 -37.80 35.16 -11.85
N PRO A 151 -38.75 34.87 -12.76
CA PRO A 151 -39.78 35.83 -13.17
C PRO A 151 -40.85 36.13 -12.11
N LEU A 152 -40.73 35.61 -10.88
CA LEU A 152 -41.71 35.82 -9.80
C LEU A 152 -41.37 36.98 -8.84
N GLY A 153 -40.45 37.87 -9.21
CA GLY A 153 -40.00 39.01 -8.41
C GLY A 153 -40.94 40.24 -8.38
N GLU A 154 -42.26 40.11 -8.59
CA GLU A 154 -43.17 41.24 -8.38
C GLU A 154 -43.72 41.27 -6.94
N PRO A 155 -43.46 42.33 -6.15
CA PRO A 155 -43.96 42.44 -4.79
C PRO A 155 -45.47 42.67 -4.79
N THR A 156 -46.21 41.84 -4.05
CA THR A 156 -47.65 42.02 -3.81
C THR A 156 -47.89 43.34 -3.07
N PRO A 157 -48.74 44.26 -3.56
CA PRO A 157 -49.04 45.51 -2.86
C PRO A 157 -49.86 45.24 -1.59
N SER A 158 -49.51 45.91 -0.49
CA SER A 158 -50.25 45.82 0.78
C SER A 158 -51.49 46.74 0.77
N PRO A 159 -52.63 46.30 1.33
CA PRO A 159 -53.86 47.08 1.36
C PRO A 159 -53.85 48.17 2.44
N SER A 160 -54.60 49.25 2.19
CA SER A 160 -54.90 50.34 3.15
C SER A 160 -56.16 50.08 3.96
#